data_AF-A0A958SRG4-F1
#
_entry.id   AF-A0A958SRG4-F1
#
_cell.length_a   1.000
_cell.length_b   1.000
_cell.length_c   1.000
_cell.angle_alpha   90.00
_cell.angle_beta   90.00
_cell.angle_gamma   90.00
#
_symmetry.space_group_name_H-M   'P 1'
#
loop_
_entity.id
_entity.type
_entity.pdbx_description
1 polymer ?
#
loop_
_entity_poly.entity_id
_entity_poly.type
_entity_poly.pdbx_seq_one_letter_code
_entity_poly.pdbx_strand_id
1 'polypeptide(L)'
;MESGLNHTDRLALERTKLANERTFLAYFRTFVVFASSGVAIVKLSALQEIMFVGEILLIISPILLLVGAIRFFYVRRKLRTFYYQKTFDN
;
A
#
# COMPACT_ATOMS: atom_id res chain seq x y z
N MET A 1 -23.09 28.53 15.63
CA MET A 1 -22.11 28.69 16.73
C MET A 1 -21.99 27.31 17.38
N GLU A 2 -20.95 26.49 17.26
CA GLU A 2 -19.57 26.63 16.84
C GLU A 2 -19.19 25.40 16.00
N SER A 3 -18.84 25.57 14.72
CA SER A 3 -18.36 24.48 13.86
C SER A 3 -16.83 24.36 13.94
N GLY A 4 -16.31 24.30 15.16
CA GLY A 4 -14.93 23.86 15.39
C GLY A 4 -14.88 22.37 15.09
N LEU A 5 -14.06 21.96 14.12
CA LEU A 5 -13.70 20.55 13.94
C LEU A 5 -13.29 19.98 15.30
N ASN A 6 -14.12 19.10 15.86
CA ASN A 6 -13.87 18.50 17.16
C ASN A 6 -12.52 17.75 17.07
N HIS A 7 -11.62 17.94 18.05
CA HIS A 7 -10.28 17.32 18.05
C HIS A 7 -10.34 15.81 17.81
N THR A 8 -11.43 15.17 18.25
CA THR A 8 -11.76 13.77 18.04
C THR A 8 -11.90 13.40 16.56
N ASP A 9 -12.54 14.24 15.74
CA ASP A 9 -12.74 13.97 14.30
C ASP A 9 -11.41 14.00 13.54
N ARG A 10 -10.51 14.91 13.91
CA ARG A 10 -9.14 14.97 13.36
C ARG A 10 -8.34 13.72 13.72
N LEU A 11 -8.39 13.30 14.98
CA LEU A 11 -7.74 12.08 15.46
C LEU A 11 -8.33 10.82 14.81
N ALA A 12 -9.64 10.79 14.55
CA ALA A 12 -10.30 9.69 13.86
C ALA A 12 -9.80 9.56 12.40
N LEU A 13 -9.71 10.66 11.67
CA LEU A 13 -9.18 10.69 10.29
C LEU A 13 -7.71 10.25 10.22
N GLU A 14 -6.88 10.71 11.16
CA GLU A 14 -5.46 10.30 11.23
C GLU A 14 -5.32 8.79 11.49
N ARG A 15 -6.16 8.21 12.35
CA ARG A 15 -6.17 6.76 12.61
C ARG A 15 -6.57 5.97 11.36
N THR A 16 -7.57 6.42 10.60
CA THR A 16 -7.96 5.77 9.34
C THR A 16 -6.87 5.87 8.27
N LYS A 17 -6.18 7.01 8.21
CA LYS A 17 -5.04 7.22 7.30
C LYS A 17 -3.87 6.30 7.66
N LEU A 18 -3.50 6.23 8.94
CA LEU A 18 -2.42 5.38 9.43
C LEU A 18 -2.74 3.89 9.23
N ALA A 19 -4.01 3.49 9.36
CA ALA A 19 -4.45 2.14 9.05
C ALA A 19 -4.27 1.80 7.56
N ASN A 20 -4.63 2.72 6.65
CA ASN A 20 -4.43 2.53 5.20
C ASN A 20 -2.95 2.52 4.81
N GLU A 21 -2.12 3.37 5.42
CA GLU A 21 -0.66 3.34 5.25
C GLU A 21 -0.07 2.01 5.71
N ARG A 22 -0.52 1.48 6.85
CA ARG A 22 -0.11 0.16 7.35
C ARG A 22 -0.48 -0.97 6.38
N THR A 23 -1.69 -0.94 5.83
CA THR A 23 -2.11 -1.91 4.81
C THR A 23 -1.24 -1.83 3.56
N PHE A 24 -0.91 -0.63 3.08
CA PHE A 24 0.04 -0.46 1.98
C PHE A 24 1.43 -1.01 2.31
N LEU A 25 1.96 -0.72 3.49
CA LEU A 25 3.25 -1.24 3.94
C LEU A 25 3.24 -2.77 4.10
N ALA A 26 2.10 -3.37 4.44
CA ALA A 26 1.94 -4.83 4.45
C ALA A 26 2.04 -5.42 3.03
N TYR A 27 1.39 -4.82 2.02
CA TYR A 27 1.55 -5.21 0.62
C TYR A 27 2.99 -5.03 0.14
N PHE A 28 3.63 -3.92 0.49
CA PHE A 28 5.04 -3.68 0.17
C PHE A 28 5.96 -4.73 0.80
N ARG A 29 5.73 -5.09 2.06
CA ARG A 29 6.48 -6.17 2.74
C ARG A 29 6.34 -7.48 1.99
N THR A 30 5.11 -7.88 1.62
CA THR A 30 4.91 -9.11 0.84
C THR A 30 5.59 -9.03 -0.51
N PHE A 31 5.55 -7.89 -1.19
CA PHE A 31 6.29 -7.68 -2.43
C PHE A 31 7.80 -7.94 -2.26
N VAL A 32 8.43 -7.32 -1.27
CA VAL A 32 9.89 -7.45 -1.03
C VAL A 32 10.28 -8.89 -0.73
N VAL A 33 9.49 -9.61 0.07
CA VAL A 33 9.74 -11.02 0.38
C VAL A 33 9.64 -11.89 -0.88
N PHE A 34 8.60 -11.72 -1.68
CA PHE A 34 8.42 -12.50 -2.90
C PHE A 34 9.49 -12.19 -3.95
N ALA A 35 9.82 -10.91 -4.13
CA ALA A 35 10.86 -10.49 -5.06
C ALA A 35 12.25 -10.99 -4.63
N SER A 36 12.61 -10.85 -3.34
CA SER A 36 13.92 -11.30 -2.84
C SER A 36 14.05 -12.82 -2.91
N SER A 37 13.00 -13.57 -2.53
CA SER A 37 12.96 -15.02 -2.67
C SER A 37 13.04 -15.47 -4.13
N GLY A 38 12.30 -14.83 -5.04
CA GLY A 38 12.37 -15.14 -6.48
C GLY A 38 13.78 -14.92 -7.05
N VAL A 39 14.41 -13.78 -6.73
CA VAL A 39 15.79 -13.49 -7.15
C VAL A 39 16.79 -14.49 -6.55
N ALA A 40 16.64 -14.85 -5.28
CA ALA A 40 17.51 -15.82 -4.63
C ALA A 40 17.42 -17.21 -5.30
N ILE A 41 16.21 -17.66 -5.61
CA ILE A 41 15.96 -18.95 -6.27
C ILE A 41 16.56 -18.96 -7.68
N VAL A 42 16.33 -17.90 -8.47
CA VAL A 42 16.84 -17.83 -9.85
C VAL A 42 18.38 -17.73 -9.90
N LYS A 43 19.02 -17.11 -8.89
CA LYS A 43 20.48 -16.96 -8.85
C LYS A 43 21.22 -18.16 -8.26
N LEU A 44 20.59 -18.97 -7.41
CA LEU A 44 21.26 -20.13 -6.83
C LEU A 44 21.19 -21.33 -7.79
N SER A 45 22.35 -21.75 -8.29
CA SER A 45 22.51 -22.96 -9.09
C SER A 45 22.08 -24.24 -8.36
N ALA A 46 22.11 -24.24 -7.02
CA ALA A 46 21.61 -25.36 -6.21
C ALA A 46 20.08 -25.53 -6.26
N LEU A 47 19.33 -24.52 -6.73
CA LEU A 47 17.87 -24.50 -6.79
C LEU A 47 17.35 -24.57 -8.24
N GLN A 48 18.16 -25.10 -9.15
CA GLN A 48 17.86 -25.13 -10.58
C GLN A 48 16.56 -25.90 -10.90
N GLU A 49 16.27 -26.95 -10.12
CA GLU A 49 15.03 -27.73 -10.23
C GLU A 49 13.76 -26.91 -9.96
N ILE A 50 13.86 -25.82 -9.18
CA ILE A 50 12.72 -24.97 -8.82
C ILE A 50 12.79 -23.57 -9.46
N MET A 51 13.61 -23.37 -10.49
CA MET A 51 13.72 -22.07 -11.18
C MET A 51 12.36 -21.51 -11.64
N PHE A 52 11.47 -22.37 -12.11
CA PHE A 52 10.11 -22.00 -12.51
C PHE A 52 9.32 -21.32 -11.36
N VAL A 53 9.52 -21.78 -10.12
CA VAL A 53 8.91 -21.15 -8.94
C VAL A 53 9.48 -19.76 -8.70
N GLY A 54 10.79 -19.59 -8.86
CA GLY A 54 11.45 -18.29 -8.76
C GLY A 54 10.94 -17.28 -9.79
N GLU A 55 10.68 -17.74 -11.02
CA GLU A 55 10.13 -16.92 -12.09
C GLU A 55 8.67 -16.52 -11.83
N ILE A 56 7.83 -17.44 -11.35
CA ILE A 56 6.46 -17.13 -10.89
C ILE A 56 6.49 -16.09 -9.75
N LEU A 57 7.37 -16.27 -8.77
CA LEU A 57 7.52 -15.34 -7.65
C LEU A 57 7.91 -13.93 -8.13
N LEU A 58 8.79 -13.85 -9.13
CA LEU A 58 9.18 -12.58 -9.74
C LEU A 58 8.02 -11.91 -10.48
N ILE A 59 7.19 -12.68 -11.20
CA ILE A 59 6.01 -12.16 -11.93
C ILE A 59 4.90 -11.73 -10.97
N ILE A 60 4.65 -12.48 -9.89
CA ILE A 60 3.57 -12.16 -8.95
C ILE A 60 3.93 -10.97 -8.04
N SER A 61 5.23 -10.74 -7.81
CA SER A 61 5.69 -9.63 -6.99
C SER A 61 5.21 -8.24 -7.47
N PRO A 62 5.41 -7.80 -8.74
CA PRO A 62 4.90 -6.51 -9.21
C PRO A 62 3.37 -6.46 -9.18
N ILE A 63 2.66 -7.58 -9.34
CA ILE A 63 1.19 -7.61 -9.23
C ILE A 63 0.77 -7.23 -7.80
N LEU A 64 1.39 -7.82 -6.77
CA LEU A 64 1.14 -7.46 -5.37
C LEU A 64 1.45 -5.99 -5.09
N LEU A 65 2.55 -5.48 -5.65
CA LEU A 65 2.94 -4.08 -5.52
C LEU A 65 1.94 -3.14 -6.20
N LEU A 66 1.48 -3.47 -7.41
CA LEU A 66 0.49 -2.70 -8.17
C LEU A 66 -0.85 -2.65 -7.43
N VAL A 67 -1.34 -3.78 -6.91
CA VAL A 67 -2.58 -3.82 -6.12
C VAL A 67 -2.45 -2.93 -4.88
N GLY A 68 -1.32 -3.02 -4.16
CA GLY A 68 -1.03 -2.16 -3.02
C GLY A 68 -0.98 -0.68 -3.39
N ALA A 69 -0.26 -0.34 -4.46
CA ALA A 69 -0.10 1.02 -4.96
C ALA A 69 -1.43 1.63 -5.42
N ILE A 70 -2.20 0.92 -6.26
CA ILE A 70 -3.53 1.37 -6.71
C ILE A 70 -4.42 1.69 -5.51
N ARG A 71 -4.47 0.80 -4.52
CA ARG A 71 -5.27 1.01 -3.31
C ARG A 71 -4.81 2.24 -2.53
N PHE A 72 -3.50 2.42 -2.37
CA PHE A 72 -2.93 3.58 -1.69
C PHE A 72 -3.24 4.90 -2.42
N PHE A 73 -3.03 4.95 -3.72
CA PHE A 73 -3.32 6.13 -4.55
C PHE A 73 -4.82 6.43 -4.59
N TYR A 74 -5.69 5.43 -4.69
CA TYR A 74 -7.15 5.61 -4.67
C TYR A 74 -7.61 6.26 -3.36
N VAL A 75 -7.16 5.75 -2.22
CA VAL A 75 -7.48 6.31 -0.89
C VAL A 75 -6.92 7.73 -0.73
N ARG A 76 -5.66 7.96 -1.11
CA ARG A 76 -5.01 9.28 -1.06
C ARG A 76 -5.74 10.31 -1.93
N ARG A 77 -6.23 9.91 -3.10
CA ARG A 77 -6.89 10.81 -4.05
C ARG A 77 -8.30 11.20 -3.57
N LYS A 78 -9.04 10.27 -2.95
CA LYS A 78 -10.38 10.53 -2.40
C LYS A 78 -10.37 11.49 -1.21
N LEU A 79 -9.31 11.49 -0.40
CA LEU A 79 -9.16 12.42 0.74
C LEU A 79 -8.87 13.86 0.31
N ARG A 80 -8.23 14.07 -0.85
CA ARG A 80 -7.88 15.43 -1.33
C ARG A 80 -9.09 16.22 -1.82
N THR A 81 -10.10 15.56 -2.37
CA THR A 81 -11.30 16.23 -2.90
C THR A 81 -12.24 16.71 -1.79
N PHE A 82 -12.36 15.98 -0.67
CA PHE A 82 -13.29 16.36 0.40
C PHE A 82 -12.76 17.45 1.35
N TYR A 83 -11.44 17.65 1.44
CA TYR A 83 -10.88 18.66 2.35
C TYR A 83 -10.89 20.08 1.77
N TYR A 84 -11.03 20.26 0.45
CA TYR A 84 -11.09 21.59 -0.18
C TYR A 84 -12.53 22.14 -0.27
N GLN A 85 -13.54 21.26 -0.29
CA GLN A 85 -14.94 21.68 -0.40
C GLN A 85 -15.51 22.29 0.90
N LYS A 86 -14.88 22.06 2.05
CA LYS A 86 -15.39 22.50 3.36
C LYS A 86 -14.74 23.78 3.90
N THR A 87 -13.90 24.45 3.13
CA THR A 87 -13.16 25.66 3.57
C THR A 87 -13.55 26.93 2.79
N PHE A 88 -14.46 26.84 1.82
CA PHE A 88 -14.95 28.00 1.04
C PHE A 88 -16.44 28.33 1.29
N ASP A 89 -17.05 27.72 2.30
CA ASP A 89 -18.45 27.99 2.68
C ASP A 89 -18.59 28.31 4.18
N ASN A 90 -17.67 29.12 4.71
CA ASN A 90 -17.85 29.84 5.97
C ASN A 90 -17.05 31.14 5.99
#